data_AF-A0A3R7QKW9-F1
#
_entry.id   AF-A0A3R7QKW9-F1
#
_cell.length_a   1.000
_cell.length_b   1.000
_cell.length_c   1.000
_cell.angle_alpha   90.00
_cell.angle_beta   90.00
_cell.angle_gamma   90.00
#
_symmetry.space_group_name_H-M   'P 1'
#
loop_
_entity.id
_entity.type
_entity.pdbx_description
1 polymer ?
#
loop_
_entity_poly.entity_id
_entity_poly.type
_entity_poly.pdbx_seq_one_letter_code
_entity_poly.pdbx_strand_id
1 'polypeptide(L)'
;MVSPLLADDADEETTTNNNGRGGTHIHLWQFLKELLHQPQLYGSCIRWLDRPKGVFKIEDSVRVARLWGKRKNRPAMNYDKLSRSIRQYYKKGIMKKTERSQRLVYQFCHPYCL
;
A
#
# COMPACT_ATOMS: atom_id res chain seq x y z
N MET A 1 -19.62 39.68 4.00
CA MET A 1 -18.37 39.53 3.25
C MET A 1 -18.21 38.05 2.94
N VAL A 2 -18.46 37.65 1.69
CA VAL A 2 -18.31 36.26 1.26
C VAL A 2 -16.87 36.05 0.81
N SER A 3 -16.16 35.11 1.43
CA SER A 3 -14.83 34.66 0.99
C SER A 3 -15.00 33.42 0.10
N PRO A 4 -14.52 33.44 -1.16
CA PRO A 4 -14.43 32.24 -1.99
C PRO A 4 -13.00 31.65 -1.97
N LEU A 5 -12.92 30.36 -2.32
CA LEU A 5 -11.71 29.58 -2.64
C LEU A 5 -10.82 29.10 -1.47
N LEU A 6 -11.14 27.91 -0.98
CA LEU A 6 -10.17 26.82 -0.90
C LEU A 6 -10.81 25.59 -1.52
N ALA A 7 -10.69 25.50 -2.85
CA ALA A 7 -10.73 24.22 -3.53
C ALA A 7 -9.38 23.55 -3.22
N ASP A 8 -9.38 22.63 -2.25
CA ASP A 8 -8.27 21.70 -2.06
C ASP A 8 -8.77 20.34 -2.54
N ASP A 9 -8.31 20.00 -3.75
CA ASP A 9 -8.39 18.72 -4.46
C ASP A 9 -8.80 17.52 -3.60
N ALA A 10 -10.12 17.27 -3.53
CA ALA A 10 -10.61 15.93 -3.34
C ALA A 10 -10.28 15.15 -4.62
N ASP A 11 -9.16 14.42 -4.61
CA ASP A 11 -8.79 13.45 -5.64
C ASP A 11 -10.00 12.53 -5.85
N GLU A 12 -10.72 12.86 -6.92
CA GLU A 12 -11.93 12.22 -7.40
C GLU A 12 -11.64 10.73 -7.50
N GLU A 13 -12.34 9.90 -6.73
CA GLU A 13 -12.47 8.48 -7.03
C GLU A 13 -13.17 8.38 -8.39
N THR A 14 -12.39 8.55 -9.46
CA THR A 14 -12.76 8.15 -10.81
C THR A 14 -12.84 6.64 -10.77
N THR A 15 -14.03 6.19 -10.40
CA THR A 15 -14.56 4.87 -10.66
C THR A 15 -14.62 4.74 -12.17
N THR A 16 -13.46 4.51 -12.79
CA THR A 16 -13.39 4.10 -14.19
C THR A 16 -14.08 2.75 -14.28
N ASN A 17 -15.34 2.79 -14.69
CA ASN A 17 -16.17 1.68 -15.07
C ASN A 17 -15.55 1.03 -16.32
N ASN A 18 -14.46 0.29 -16.12
CA ASN A 18 -13.81 -0.47 -17.17
C ASN A 18 -14.18 -1.94 -16.99
N ASN A 19 -15.04 -2.40 -17.88
CA ASN A 19 -15.47 -3.77 -18.06
C ASN A 19 -14.29 -4.66 -18.53
N GLY A 20 -13.28 -4.81 -17.67
CA GLY A 20 -12.12 -5.69 -17.81
C GLY A 20 -12.25 -6.84 -16.82
N ARG A 21 -13.01 -7.86 -17.21
CA ARG A 21 -13.19 -9.11 -16.45
C ARG A 21 -11.82 -9.72 -16.12
N GLY A 22 -11.43 -9.75 -14.84
CA GLY A 22 -10.31 -10.57 -14.35
C GLY A 22 -9.28 -9.91 -13.42
N GLY A 23 -9.42 -8.63 -13.06
CA GLY A 23 -8.57 -8.05 -12.01
C GLY A 23 -8.90 -8.68 -10.66
N THR A 24 -8.11 -9.68 -10.22
CA THR A 24 -8.28 -10.38 -8.93
C THR A 24 -8.72 -9.42 -7.80
N HIS A 25 -9.74 -9.83 -7.03
CA HIS A 25 -10.29 -9.08 -5.89
C HIS A 25 -9.31 -9.11 -4.70
N ILE A 26 -8.08 -8.67 -4.94
CA ILE A 26 -7.01 -8.58 -3.94
C ILE A 26 -6.90 -7.14 -3.42
N HIS A 27 -6.73 -7.03 -2.10
CA HIS A 27 -6.42 -5.77 -1.41
C HIS A 27 -4.91 -5.56 -1.32
N LEU A 28 -4.47 -4.30 -1.20
CA LEU A 28 -3.05 -3.96 -1.11
C LEU A 28 -2.34 -4.69 0.03
N TRP A 29 -2.97 -4.80 1.21
CA TRP A 29 -2.37 -5.50 2.34
C TRP A 29 -2.10 -6.99 2.08
N GLN A 30 -2.99 -7.67 1.35
CA GLN A 30 -2.83 -9.07 0.94
C GLN A 30 -1.68 -9.20 -0.05
N PHE A 31 -1.65 -8.31 -1.05
CA PHE A 31 -0.57 -8.24 -2.04
C PHE A 31 0.81 -8.01 -1.40
N LEU A 32 0.93 -7.07 -0.45
CA LEU A 32 2.20 -6.84 0.25
C LEU A 32 2.64 -8.08 1.04
N LYS A 33 1.70 -8.80 1.67
CA LYS A 33 2.00 -10.08 2.30
C LYS A 33 2.46 -11.12 1.28
N GLU A 34 1.84 -11.26 0.13
CA GLU A 34 2.29 -12.20 -0.91
C GLU A 34 3.76 -11.96 -1.30
N LEU A 35 4.14 -10.69 -1.53
CA LEU A 35 5.53 -10.37 -1.84
C LEU A 35 6.47 -10.77 -0.69
N LEU A 36 6.06 -10.49 0.54
CA LEU A 36 6.81 -10.83 1.75
C LEU A 36 6.93 -12.34 2.02
N HIS A 37 6.07 -13.18 1.42
CA HIS A 37 6.16 -14.64 1.50
C HIS A 37 7.11 -15.25 0.46
N GLN A 38 7.61 -14.46 -0.50
CA GLN A 38 8.53 -14.91 -1.54
C GLN A 38 9.83 -14.08 -1.53
N PRO A 39 10.60 -14.10 -0.43
CA PRO A 39 11.80 -13.29 -0.26
C PRO A 39 12.87 -13.56 -1.34
N GLN A 40 12.92 -14.77 -1.90
CA GLN A 40 13.82 -15.12 -3.00
C GLN A 40 13.52 -14.34 -4.30
N LEU A 41 12.27 -13.91 -4.51
CA LEU A 41 11.85 -13.14 -5.68
C LEU A 41 11.82 -11.63 -5.42
N TYR A 42 11.43 -11.24 -4.19
CA TYR A 42 11.08 -9.86 -3.86
C TYR A 42 11.87 -9.25 -2.70
N GLY A 43 12.81 -9.97 -2.08
CA GLY A 43 13.56 -9.48 -0.93
C GLY A 43 14.35 -8.19 -1.17
N SER A 44 14.69 -7.90 -2.43
CA SER A 44 15.33 -6.64 -2.84
C SER A 44 14.40 -5.43 -2.88
N CYS A 45 13.07 -5.62 -2.92
CA CYS A 45 12.11 -4.51 -2.93
C CYS A 45 11.20 -4.44 -1.69
N ILE A 46 10.97 -5.55 -1.00
CA ILE A 46 10.20 -5.60 0.24
C ILE A 46 10.64 -6.80 1.09
N ARG A 47 10.83 -6.59 2.39
CA ARG A 47 11.27 -7.66 3.31
C ARG A 47 10.78 -7.44 4.73
N TRP A 48 10.72 -8.53 5.49
CA TRP A 48 10.52 -8.47 6.94
C TRP A 48 11.74 -7.84 7.62
N LEU A 49 11.48 -6.98 8.60
CA LEU A 49 12.46 -6.57 9.61
C LEU A 49 12.29 -7.38 10.90
N ASP A 50 11.04 -7.62 11.29
CA ASP A 50 10.64 -8.45 12.42
C ASP A 50 9.32 -9.15 12.05
N ARG A 51 9.41 -10.39 11.57
CA ARG A 51 8.26 -11.15 11.07
C ARG A 51 7.23 -11.45 12.17
N PRO A 52 7.61 -11.92 13.38
CA PRO A 52 6.67 -12.12 14.48
C PRO A 52 5.89 -10.85 14.87
N LYS A 53 6.54 -9.67 14.86
CA LYS A 53 5.84 -8.40 15.17
C LYS A 53 5.14 -7.78 13.96
N GLY A 54 5.21 -8.40 12.79
CA GLY A 54 4.62 -7.89 11.55
C GLY A 54 5.31 -6.65 11.00
N VAL A 55 6.56 -6.37 11.37
CA VAL A 55 7.32 -5.20 10.91
C VAL A 55 8.06 -5.51 9.61
N PHE A 56 7.81 -4.70 8.58
CA PHE A 56 8.43 -4.85 7.27
C PHE A 56 8.91 -3.50 6.73
N LYS A 57 9.83 -3.58 5.76
CA LYS A 57 10.35 -2.42 5.04
C LYS A 57 10.15 -2.60 3.54
N ILE A 58 9.74 -1.53 2.87
CA ILE A 58 9.80 -1.40 1.43
C ILE A 58 11.19 -0.82 1.09
N GLU A 59 12.04 -1.61 0.45
CA GLU A 59 13.39 -1.21 0.05
C GLU A 59 13.40 -0.47 -1.30
N ASP A 60 12.53 -0.89 -2.22
CA ASP A 60 12.34 -0.27 -3.54
C ASP A 60 10.86 0.06 -3.75
N SER A 61 10.50 1.31 -3.41
CA SER A 61 9.13 1.80 -3.47
C SER A 61 8.57 1.87 -4.89
N VAL A 62 9.41 2.19 -5.87
CA VAL A 62 9.02 2.28 -7.28
C VAL A 62 8.67 0.89 -7.80
N ARG A 63 9.50 -0.12 -7.52
CA ARG A 63 9.23 -1.50 -7.94
C ARG A 63 7.99 -2.08 -7.28
N VAL A 64 7.78 -1.85 -5.98
CA VAL A 64 6.55 -2.31 -5.30
C VAL A 64 5.30 -1.64 -5.90
N ALA A 65 5.33 -0.34 -6.16
CA ALA A 65 4.22 0.37 -6.78
C ALA A 65 3.91 -0.15 -8.20
N ARG A 66 4.96 -0.39 -9.01
CA ARG A 66 4.81 -0.97 -10.35
C ARG A 66 4.20 -2.37 -10.33
N LEU A 67 4.65 -3.23 -9.41
CA LEU A 67 4.08 -4.57 -9.23
C LEU A 67 2.60 -4.51 -8.81
N TRP A 68 2.25 -3.58 -7.93
CA TRP A 68 0.85 -3.35 -7.55
C TRP A 68 0.00 -2.82 -8.71
N GLY A 69 0.52 -1.86 -9.47
CA GLY A 69 -0.10 -1.34 -10.68
C GLY A 69 -0.39 -2.44 -11.69
N LYS A 70 0.60 -3.31 -11.95
CA LYS A 70 0.43 -4.50 -12.80
C LYS A 70 -0.65 -5.43 -12.25
N ARG A 71 -0.67 -5.70 -10.95
CA ARG A 71 -1.66 -6.60 -10.31
C ARG A 71 -3.10 -6.09 -10.44
N LYS A 72 -3.32 -4.78 -10.40
CA LYS A 72 -4.66 -4.15 -10.48
C LYS A 72 -4.99 -3.57 -11.85
N ASN A 73 -4.13 -3.77 -12.86
CA ASN A 73 -4.22 -3.12 -14.17
C ASN A 73 -4.37 -1.58 -14.07
N ARG A 74 -3.54 -0.96 -13.23
CA ARG A 74 -3.47 0.49 -12.99
C ARG A 74 -2.08 0.99 -13.41
N PRO A 75 -1.86 1.37 -14.69
CA PRO A 75 -0.53 1.74 -15.20
C PRO A 75 0.03 3.03 -14.56
N ALA A 76 -0.85 3.95 -14.12
CA ALA A 76 -0.48 5.18 -13.43
C ALA A 76 -0.28 5.02 -11.90
N MET A 77 -0.08 3.77 -11.42
CA MET A 77 0.21 3.51 -10.01
C MET A 77 1.62 3.95 -9.66
N ASN A 78 1.77 4.71 -8.58
CA ASN A 78 3.05 5.14 -8.02
C ASN A 78 3.06 4.95 -6.50
N TYR A 79 4.20 5.23 -5.87
CA TYR A 79 4.34 5.02 -4.43
C TYR A 79 3.51 6.02 -3.60
N ASP A 80 3.31 7.25 -4.07
CA ASP A 80 2.52 8.23 -3.34
C ASP A 80 1.07 7.78 -3.17
N LYS A 81 0.47 7.26 -4.25
CA LYS A 81 -0.87 6.65 -4.25
C LYS A 81 -0.91 5.38 -3.41
N LEU A 82 0.07 4.49 -3.56
CA LEU A 82 0.16 3.25 -2.76
C LEU A 82 0.27 3.55 -1.26
N SER A 83 1.15 4.49 -0.90
CA SER A 83 1.37 4.90 0.49
C SER A 83 0.13 5.58 1.08
N ARG A 84 -0.68 6.27 0.26
CA ARG A 84 -1.97 6.82 0.67
C ARG A 84 -2.93 5.72 1.13
N SER A 85 -3.01 4.61 0.40
CA SER A 85 -3.80 3.44 0.81
C SER A 85 -3.26 2.79 2.09
N ILE A 86 -1.95 2.70 2.27
CA ILE A 86 -1.35 2.21 3.53
C ILE A 86 -1.76 3.09 4.71
N ARG A 87 -1.73 4.42 4.57
CA ARG A 87 -2.17 5.32 5.64
C ARG A 87 -3.65 5.13 6.00
N GLN A 88 -4.50 4.78 5.04
CA GLN A 88 -5.91 4.45 5.33
C GLN A 88 -6.06 3.18 6.19
N TYR A 89 -5.09 2.26 6.15
CA TYR A 89 -5.10 1.07 6.99
C TYR A 89 -4.87 1.35 8.47
N TYR A 90 -4.34 2.51 8.83
CA TYR A 90 -4.15 2.90 10.24
C TYR A 90 -5.48 3.03 10.97
N LYS A 91 -6.45 3.71 10.37
CA LYS A 91 -7.79 3.86 10.94
C LYS A 91 -8.57 2.54 10.97
N LYS A 92 -8.24 1.61 10.06
CA LYS A 92 -8.89 0.30 9.95
C LYS A 92 -8.25 -0.78 10.84
N GLY A 93 -7.19 -0.45 11.57
CA GLY A 93 -6.49 -1.42 12.41
C GLY A 93 -5.81 -2.56 11.65
N ILE A 94 -5.55 -2.40 10.34
CA ILE A 94 -4.85 -3.41 9.53
C ILE A 94 -3.33 -3.23 9.64
N MET A 95 -2.90 -1.98 9.69
CA MET A 95 -1.50 -1.60 9.88
C MET A 95 -1.42 -0.48 10.91
N LYS A 96 -0.22 -0.25 11.44
CA LYS A 96 0.10 0.89 12.29
C LYS A 96 1.47 1.45 11.94
N LYS A 97 1.73 2.66 12.43
CA LYS A 97 3.08 3.24 12.44
C LYS A 97 3.92 2.45 13.45
N THR A 98 5.19 2.24 13.13
CA THR A 98 6.15 1.68 14.10
C THR A 98 6.39 2.67 15.24
N GLU A 99 6.80 2.16 16.41
CA GLU A 99 7.14 2.97 17.59
C GLU A 99 8.14 4.08 17.26
N ARG A 100 9.24 3.71 16.59
CA ARG A 100 10.12 4.67 15.94
C ARG A 100 9.66 4.89 14.50
N SER A 101 9.26 6.11 14.17
CA SER A 101 8.95 6.50 12.80
C SER A 101 10.19 6.31 11.91
N GLN A 102 10.12 5.41 10.94
CA GLN A 102 11.19 5.18 9.98
C GLN A 102 10.62 5.20 8.56
N ARG A 103 11.37 5.80 7.63
CA ARG A 103 10.94 5.93 6.24
C ARG A 103 10.78 4.54 5.61
N LEU A 104 9.65 4.33 4.93
CA LEU A 104 9.29 3.07 4.26
C LEU A 104 9.13 1.84 5.17
N VAL A 105 9.07 2.04 6.48
CA VAL A 105 8.87 0.96 7.46
C VAL A 105 7.43 1.01 7.97
N TYR A 106 6.81 -0.17 8.03
CA TYR A 106 5.41 -0.35 8.38
C TYR A 106 5.24 -1.58 9.26
N GLN A 107 4.11 -1.63 9.97
CA GLN A 107 3.79 -2.76 10.84
C GLN A 107 2.35 -3.23 10.61
N PHE A 108 2.16 -4.53 10.37
CA PHE A 108 0.85 -5.17 10.42
C PHE A 108 0.36 -5.28 11.86
N CYS A 109 -0.94 -5.06 12.08
CA CYS A 109 -1.59 -5.30 13.37
C CYS A 109 -2.13 -6.74 13.44
N HIS A 110 -2.41 -7.24 14.63
CA HIS A 110 -3.17 -8.49 14.80
C HIS A 110 -4.64 -8.29 14.33
N PRO A 111 -5.29 -9.27 13.67
CA PRO A 111 -4.81 -10.62 13.27
C PRO A 111 -4.15 -10.66 11.88
N TYR A 112 -3.74 -9.52 11.33
CA TYR A 112 -3.16 -9.42 9.99
C TYR A 112 -1.65 -9.73 9.96
N CYS A 113 -0.97 -9.57 11.10
CA CYS A 113 0.35 -10.14 11.34
C CYS A 113 0.28 -11.68 11.35
N LEU A 114 1.40 -12.34 11.05
CA LEU A 114 1.49 -13.80 11.06
C LEU A 114 1.42 -14.37 12.48
#